data_AF-A0A952B277-F1
#
_entry.id   AF-A0A952B277-F1
#
_cell.length_a   1.000
_cell.length_b   1.000
_cell.length_c   1.000
_cell.angle_alpha   90.00
_cell.angle_beta   90.00
_cell.angle_gamma   90.00
#
_symmetry.space_group_name_H-M   'P 1'
#
loop_
_entity.id
_entity.type
_entity.pdbx_description
1 polymer ?
#
loop_
_entity_poly.entity_id
_entity_poly.type
_entity_poly.pdbx_seq_one_letter_code
_entity_poly.pdbx_strand_id
1 'polypeptide(L)'
;MGKLNQSHLLVIVSVLLATFGIVGGFFNRPHVVYSTVFLTPLFLFFAFLEHISEFKAGKGGFEAKTRAIITDAETAVDGMHAQALFSAKIMLALVSNKMGWAEHYSPSEVEVFKEQNVKILSEMGISIAVIKKEALSEWHKNVLSFYKGHLMSYWVAARPIVQSEFKKLKDIDNSKLPNALRACYATIGVTDREELIKDFEFMIKNREHRRPDQWLDILSLPCLK
;
A
#
# COMPACT_ATOMS: atom_id res chain seq x y z
N MET A 1 19.22 24.00 14.40
CA MET A 1 18.68 25.37 14.23
C MET A 1 17.47 25.28 13.33
N GLY A 2 16.26 25.40 13.88
CA GLY A 2 15.03 25.40 13.09
C GLY A 2 14.93 26.68 12.25
N LYS A 3 14.60 26.55 10.96
CA LYS A 3 14.32 27.72 10.11
C LYS A 3 13.09 28.43 10.70
N LEU A 4 13.24 29.68 11.10
CA LEU A 4 12.09 30.52 11.44
C LEU A 4 11.22 30.67 10.19
N ASN A 5 9.93 30.34 10.33
CA ASN A 5 8.95 30.49 9.26
C ASN A 5 8.79 31.98 8.92
N GLN A 6 8.68 32.33 7.63
CA GLN A 6 8.60 33.74 7.20
C GLN A 6 7.41 34.47 7.84
N SER A 7 6.28 33.77 8.01
CA SER A 7 5.11 34.28 8.72
C SER A 7 5.39 34.72 10.16
N HIS A 8 6.17 33.95 10.92
CA HIS A 8 6.55 34.31 12.29
C HIS A 8 7.42 35.56 12.32
N LEU A 9 8.31 35.72 11.35
CA LEU A 9 9.15 36.91 11.23
C LEU A 9 8.30 38.16 10.94
N LEU A 10 7.30 38.06 10.05
CA LEU A 10 6.37 39.15 9.74
C LEU A 10 5.51 39.54 10.94
N VAL A 11 5.05 38.58 11.75
CA VAL A 11 4.33 38.86 13.01
C VAL A 11 5.23 39.58 14.02
N ILE A 12 6.48 39.11 14.20
CA ILE A 12 7.45 39.76 15.09
C ILE A 12 7.72 41.20 14.65
N VAL A 13 7.95 41.43 13.36
CA VAL A 13 8.16 42.78 12.79
C VAL A 13 6.92 43.66 13.02
N SER A 14 5.72 43.11 12.87
CA SER A 14 4.47 43.86 13.12
C SER A 14 4.36 44.30 14.58
N VAL A 15 4.68 43.40 15.54
CA VAL A 15 4.66 43.72 16.97
C VAL A 15 5.70 44.80 17.31
N LEU A 16 6.90 44.70 16.72
CA LEU A 16 7.95 45.71 16.90
C LEU A 16 7.55 47.07 16.32
N LEU A 17 6.94 47.10 15.13
CA LEU A 17 6.42 48.32 14.52
C LEU A 17 5.30 48.96 15.36
N ALA A 18 4.37 48.16 15.89
CA ALA A 18 3.33 48.63 16.78
C ALA A 18 3.92 49.27 18.05
N THR A 19 4.93 48.61 18.64
CA THR A 19 5.64 49.11 19.83
C THR A 19 6.35 50.43 19.52
N PHE A 20 7.02 50.53 18.36
CA PHE A 20 7.67 51.75 17.89
C PHE A 20 6.66 52.89 17.69
N GLY A 21 5.47 52.58 17.20
CA GLY A 21 4.37 53.54 17.05
C GLY A 21 3.92 54.13 18.38
N ILE A 22 3.74 53.27 19.40
CA ILE A 22 3.37 53.70 20.75
C ILE A 22 4.45 54.62 21.34
N VAL A 23 5.72 54.21 21.26
CA VAL A 23 6.86 55.02 21.75
C VAL A 23 6.95 56.36 21.00
N GLY A 24 6.78 56.36 19.68
CA GLY A 24 6.78 57.59 18.87
C GLY A 24 5.66 58.56 19.26
N GLY A 25 4.50 58.03 19.69
CA GLY A 25 3.41 58.82 20.25
C GLY A 25 3.78 59.56 21.53
N PHE A 26 4.47 58.89 22.46
CA PHE A 26 4.95 59.51 23.71
C PHE A 26 5.91 60.68 23.47
N PHE A 27 6.73 60.62 22.42
CA PHE A 27 7.65 61.70 22.04
C PHE A 27 7.03 62.75 21.11
N ASN A 28 5.71 62.72 20.93
CA ASN A 28 4.96 63.65 20.07
C ASN A 28 5.51 63.70 18.62
N ARG A 29 5.85 62.53 18.06
CA ARG A 29 6.31 62.37 16.67
C ARG A 29 5.17 61.81 15.80
N PRO A 30 4.23 62.65 15.31
CA PRO A 30 3.02 62.18 14.65
C PRO A 30 3.29 61.37 13.37
N HIS A 31 4.34 61.71 12.61
CA HIS A 31 4.71 60.98 11.39
C HIS A 31 5.06 59.50 11.63
N VAL A 32 5.67 59.19 12.78
CA VAL A 32 6.02 57.81 13.16
C VAL A 32 4.76 57.02 13.49
N VAL A 33 3.85 57.64 14.26
CA VAL A 33 2.56 57.04 14.63
C VAL A 33 1.76 56.68 13.38
N TYR A 34 1.56 57.61 12.45
CA TYR A 34 0.82 57.34 11.21
C TYR A 34 1.45 56.19 10.40
N SER A 35 2.77 56.21 10.20
CA SER A 35 3.47 55.19 9.43
C SER A 35 3.30 53.79 10.05
N THR A 36 3.43 53.68 11.38
CA THR A 36 3.29 52.40 12.09
C THR A 36 1.86 51.89 12.12
N VAL A 37 0.86 52.78 12.23
CA VAL A 37 -0.58 52.42 12.19
C VAL A 37 -0.98 51.84 10.83
N PHE A 38 -0.39 52.30 9.73
CA PHE A 38 -0.66 51.74 8.40
C PHE A 38 0.15 50.48 8.11
N LEU A 39 1.43 50.44 8.51
CA LEU A 39 2.30 49.30 8.23
C LEU A 39 1.95 48.07 9.07
N THR A 40 1.54 48.25 10.33
CA THR A 40 1.25 47.11 11.23
C THR A 40 0.11 46.22 10.70
N PRO A 41 -1.07 46.74 10.31
CA PRO A 41 -2.13 45.92 9.71
C PRO A 41 -1.71 45.31 8.38
N LEU A 42 -0.89 46.01 7.59
CA LEU A 42 -0.40 45.51 6.30
C LEU A 42 0.51 44.28 6.48
N PHE A 43 1.47 44.34 7.40
CA PHE A 43 2.35 43.20 7.69
C PHE A 43 1.59 42.04 8.33
N LEU A 44 0.63 42.32 9.23
CA LEU A 44 -0.27 41.28 9.76
C LEU A 44 -1.10 40.64 8.65
N PHE A 45 -1.64 41.43 7.72
CA PHE A 45 -2.39 40.92 6.58
C PHE A 45 -1.54 40.00 5.69
N PHE A 46 -0.30 40.38 5.37
CA PHE A 46 0.62 39.50 4.63
C PHE A 46 0.99 38.23 5.40
N ALA A 47 1.21 38.32 6.71
CA ALA A 47 1.46 37.15 7.54
C ALA A 47 0.25 36.19 7.55
N PHE A 48 -0.98 36.74 7.53
CA PHE A 48 -2.21 35.96 7.43
C PHE A 48 -2.44 35.35 6.04
N LEU A 49 -2.11 36.06 4.96
CA LEU A 49 -2.21 35.54 3.59
C LEU A 49 -1.33 34.31 3.38
N GLU A 50 -0.18 34.24 4.04
CA GLU A 50 0.72 33.08 3.94
C GLU A 50 0.09 31.78 4.50
N HIS A 51 -0.91 31.89 5.38
CA HIS A 51 -1.66 30.74 5.89
C HIS A 51 -2.80 30.27 4.98
N ILE A 52 -3.23 31.09 4.03
CA ILE A 52 -4.32 30.78 3.10
C ILE A 52 -3.71 30.11 1.85
N SER A 53 -4.05 28.85 1.63
CA SER A 53 -3.55 28.06 0.48
C SER A 53 -4.30 28.36 -0.82
N GLU A 54 -5.62 28.56 -0.69
CA GLU A 54 -6.53 28.82 -1.78
C GLU A 54 -7.51 29.88 -1.32
N PHE A 55 -7.64 30.93 -2.12
CA PHE A 55 -8.65 31.97 -1.95
C PHE A 55 -9.56 31.93 -3.17
N LYS A 56 -10.77 31.37 -3.01
CA LYS A 56 -11.79 31.42 -4.06
C LYS A 56 -12.84 32.46 -3.68
N ALA A 57 -13.00 33.45 -4.55
CA ALA A 57 -14.12 34.39 -4.50
C ALA A 57 -15.24 33.86 -5.40
N GLY A 58 -16.36 33.45 -4.81
CA GLY A 58 -17.56 32.98 -5.52
C GLY A 58 -18.74 33.93 -5.34
N LYS A 59 -19.82 33.71 -6.09
CA LYS A 59 -21.06 34.50 -5.98
C LYS A 59 -21.73 34.46 -4.59
N GLY A 60 -21.32 33.51 -3.72
CA GLY A 60 -21.82 33.35 -2.34
C GLY A 60 -20.89 33.83 -1.23
N GLY A 61 -19.69 34.36 -1.54
CA GLY A 61 -18.72 34.83 -0.53
C GLY A 61 -17.28 34.40 -0.81
N PHE A 62 -16.41 34.63 0.18
CA PHE A 62 -15.00 34.25 0.16
C PHE A 62 -14.80 32.94 0.91
N GLU A 63 -14.28 31.91 0.24
CA GLU A 63 -13.79 30.69 0.88
C GLU A 63 -12.26 30.72 0.93
N ALA A 64 -11.71 30.64 2.14
CA ALA A 64 -10.29 30.53 2.39
C ALA A 64 -9.99 29.15 3.00
N LYS A 65 -9.24 28.30 2.30
CA LYS A 65 -8.74 27.03 2.86
C LYS A 65 -7.35 27.23 3.44
N THR A 66 -7.18 26.96 4.72
CA THR A 66 -5.89 27.04 5.42
C THR A 66 -5.00 25.86 5.01
N ARG A 67 -3.70 26.10 4.74
CA ARG A 67 -2.75 25.02 4.38
C ARG A 67 -2.75 23.87 5.39
N ALA A 68 -2.86 24.19 6.68
CA ALA A 68 -2.92 23.20 7.75
C ALA A 68 -4.09 22.21 7.57
N ILE A 69 -5.27 22.70 7.20
CA ILE A 69 -6.45 21.84 6.99
C ILE A 69 -6.25 20.90 5.79
N ILE A 70 -5.58 21.37 4.73
CA ILE A 70 -5.24 20.53 3.57
C ILE A 70 -4.24 19.46 3.98
N THR A 71 -3.16 19.83 4.66
CA THR A 71 -2.14 18.87 5.11
C THR A 71 -2.72 17.84 6.09
N ASP A 72 -3.59 18.25 7.00
CA ASP A 72 -4.28 17.34 7.92
C ASP A 72 -5.20 16.39 7.16
N ALA A 73 -5.92 16.89 6.14
CA ALA A 73 -6.76 16.07 5.27
C ALA A 73 -5.93 15.08 4.43
N GLU A 74 -4.81 15.51 3.85
CA GLU A 74 -3.89 14.64 3.12
C GLU A 74 -3.32 13.54 4.03
N THR A 75 -2.90 13.90 5.24
CA THR A 75 -2.39 12.94 6.24
C THR A 75 -3.46 11.94 6.66
N ALA A 76 -4.71 12.40 6.84
CA ALA A 76 -5.83 11.52 7.15
C ALA A 76 -6.14 10.57 5.99
N VAL A 77 -6.10 11.04 4.74
CA VAL A 77 -6.28 10.22 3.54
C VAL A 77 -5.19 9.16 3.43
N ASP A 78 -3.93 9.52 3.65
CA ASP A 78 -2.82 8.57 3.67
C ASP A 78 -2.97 7.53 4.78
N GLY A 79 -3.43 7.94 5.96
CA GLY A 79 -3.77 7.04 7.07
C GLY A 79 -4.87 6.05 6.69
N MET A 80 -5.94 6.52 6.04
CA MET A 80 -7.03 5.67 5.54
C MET A 80 -6.55 4.69 4.46
N HIS A 81 -5.67 5.12 3.54
CA HIS A 81 -5.07 4.24 2.54
C HIS A 81 -4.23 3.13 3.18
N ALA A 82 -3.38 3.49 4.16
CA ALA A 82 -2.55 2.51 4.87
C ALA A 82 -3.41 1.48 5.62
N GLN A 83 -4.47 1.93 6.30
CA GLN A 83 -5.40 1.06 6.99
C GLN A 83 -6.14 0.13 6.01
N ALA A 84 -6.64 0.66 4.89
CA ALA A 84 -7.33 -0.13 3.88
C ALA A 84 -6.42 -1.22 3.28
N LEU A 85 -5.17 -0.89 2.97
CA LEU A 85 -4.16 -1.85 2.50
C LEU A 85 -3.90 -2.95 3.53
N PHE A 86 -3.77 -2.58 4.81
CA PHE A 86 -3.55 -3.55 5.90
C PHE A 86 -4.75 -4.48 6.08
N SER A 87 -5.97 -3.94 6.08
CA SER A 87 -7.20 -4.73 6.15
C SER A 87 -7.33 -5.68 4.96
N ALA A 88 -7.11 -5.20 3.73
CA ALA A 88 -7.14 -6.04 2.54
C ALA A 88 -6.08 -7.16 2.59
N LYS A 89 -4.85 -6.85 3.05
CA LYS A 89 -3.80 -7.84 3.25
C LYS A 89 -4.23 -8.97 4.19
N ILE A 90 -4.82 -8.64 5.34
CA ILE A 90 -5.30 -9.63 6.32
C ILE A 90 -6.43 -10.47 5.72
N MET A 91 -7.43 -9.81 5.11
CA MET A 91 -8.57 -10.51 4.53
C MET A 91 -8.14 -11.47 3.43
N LEU A 92 -7.27 -11.03 2.52
CA LEU A 92 -6.73 -11.87 1.45
C LEU A 92 -5.87 -13.01 1.99
N ALA A 93 -5.04 -12.76 3.00
CA ALA A 93 -4.27 -13.81 3.66
C ALA A 93 -5.20 -14.86 4.31
N LEU A 94 -6.29 -14.44 4.95
CA LEU A 94 -7.27 -15.32 5.57
C LEU A 94 -8.00 -16.18 4.53
N VAL A 95 -8.49 -15.54 3.46
CA VAL A 95 -9.22 -16.23 2.38
C VAL A 95 -8.30 -17.20 1.64
N SER A 96 -7.08 -16.78 1.29
CA SER A 96 -6.11 -17.67 0.65
C SER A 96 -5.62 -18.80 1.56
N ASN A 97 -5.46 -18.60 2.87
CA ASN A 97 -5.10 -19.72 3.77
C ASN A 97 -6.20 -20.78 3.87
N LYS A 98 -7.46 -20.39 3.67
CA LYS A 98 -8.61 -21.31 3.66
C LYS A 98 -8.89 -21.92 2.29
N MET A 99 -8.19 -21.47 1.24
CA MET A 99 -8.23 -22.04 -0.10
C MET A 99 -7.84 -23.52 -0.04
N GLY A 100 -8.55 -24.39 -0.76
CA GLY A 100 -8.22 -25.83 -0.79
C GLY A 100 -8.61 -26.63 0.46
N TRP A 101 -9.13 -26.01 1.52
CA TRP A 101 -9.89 -26.71 2.56
C TRP A 101 -11.32 -26.84 2.02
N ALA A 102 -11.74 -28.05 1.69
CA ALA A 102 -12.97 -28.37 0.95
C ALA A 102 -14.29 -27.81 1.52
N GLU A 103 -14.26 -27.12 2.67
CA GLU A 103 -15.44 -26.66 3.41
C GLU A 103 -15.66 -25.14 3.41
N HIS A 104 -14.78 -24.32 2.83
CA HIS A 104 -14.84 -22.86 3.07
C HIS A 104 -15.05 -21.99 1.84
N TYR A 105 -14.15 -22.03 0.86
CA TYR A 105 -14.27 -21.19 -0.34
C TYR A 105 -13.85 -21.98 -1.57
N SER A 106 -14.66 -21.89 -2.61
CA SER A 106 -14.30 -22.37 -3.93
C SER A 106 -13.17 -21.52 -4.54
N PRO A 107 -12.34 -22.11 -5.42
CA PRO A 107 -11.30 -21.39 -6.15
C PRO A 107 -11.77 -20.10 -6.82
N SER A 108 -12.96 -20.13 -7.44
CA SER A 108 -13.55 -18.98 -8.11
C SER A 108 -13.96 -17.88 -7.12
N GLU A 109 -14.54 -18.24 -5.97
CA GLU A 109 -14.89 -17.26 -4.93
C GLU A 109 -13.66 -16.54 -4.37
N VAL A 110 -12.57 -17.29 -4.19
CA VAL A 110 -11.28 -16.78 -3.72
C VAL A 110 -10.73 -15.73 -4.71
N GLU A 111 -10.74 -16.03 -6.01
CA GLU A 111 -10.33 -15.08 -7.05
C GLU A 111 -11.26 -13.86 -7.16
N VAL A 112 -12.58 -14.05 -7.06
CA VAL A 112 -13.56 -12.94 -7.02
C VAL A 112 -13.28 -12.02 -5.82
N PHE A 113 -12.99 -12.60 -4.65
CA PHE A 113 -12.67 -11.82 -3.46
C PHE A 113 -11.39 -10.98 -3.65
N LYS A 114 -10.37 -11.56 -4.31
CA LYS A 114 -9.15 -10.84 -4.70
C LYS A 114 -9.47 -9.66 -5.62
N GLU A 115 -10.23 -9.90 -6.68
CA GLU A 115 -10.59 -8.87 -7.66
C GLU A 115 -11.41 -7.74 -7.02
N GLN A 116 -12.36 -8.07 -6.15
CA GLN A 116 -13.16 -7.09 -5.40
C GLN A 116 -12.28 -6.21 -4.49
N ASN A 117 -11.34 -6.79 -3.76
CA ASN A 117 -10.43 -6.00 -2.91
C ASN A 117 -9.52 -5.10 -3.74
N VAL A 118 -8.99 -5.59 -4.87
CA VAL A 118 -8.18 -4.77 -5.79
C VAL A 118 -9.01 -3.61 -6.36
N LYS A 119 -10.26 -3.88 -6.75
CA LYS A 119 -11.18 -2.85 -7.25
C LYS A 119 -11.46 -1.78 -6.20
N ILE A 120 -11.83 -2.17 -4.98
CA ILE A 120 -12.11 -1.24 -3.87
C ILE A 120 -10.90 -0.35 -3.58
N LEU A 121 -9.70 -0.93 -3.44
CA LEU A 121 -8.49 -0.15 -3.18
C LEU A 121 -8.14 0.79 -4.33
N SER A 122 -8.37 0.37 -5.57
CA SER A 122 -8.18 1.21 -6.75
C SER A 122 -9.17 2.36 -6.81
N GLU A 123 -10.44 2.13 -6.43
CA GLU A 123 -11.47 3.18 -6.34
C GLU A 123 -11.18 4.20 -5.23
N MET A 124 -10.44 3.80 -4.19
CA MET A 124 -9.90 4.72 -3.18
C MET A 124 -8.71 5.55 -3.68
N GLY A 125 -8.23 5.34 -4.91
CA GLY A 125 -7.11 6.08 -5.49
C GLY A 125 -5.73 5.49 -5.18
N ILE A 126 -5.66 4.27 -4.62
CA ILE A 126 -4.39 3.60 -4.35
C ILE A 126 -3.87 2.97 -5.65
N SER A 127 -2.61 3.25 -5.98
CA SER A 127 -2.01 2.72 -7.22
C SER A 127 -1.93 1.20 -7.23
N ILE A 128 -2.17 0.59 -8.40
CA ILE A 128 -2.09 -0.87 -8.60
C ILE A 128 -0.72 -1.43 -8.19
N ALA A 129 0.36 -0.67 -8.39
CA ALA A 129 1.70 -1.06 -7.98
C ALA A 129 1.82 -1.23 -6.46
N VAL A 130 1.25 -0.31 -5.68
CA VAL A 130 1.21 -0.38 -4.22
C VAL A 130 0.31 -1.54 -3.77
N ILE A 131 -0.86 -1.71 -4.38
CA ILE A 131 -1.77 -2.83 -4.08
C ILE A 131 -1.06 -4.18 -4.30
N LYS A 132 -0.40 -4.36 -5.45
CA LYS A 132 0.36 -5.58 -5.77
C LYS A 132 1.51 -5.83 -4.80
N LYS A 133 2.18 -4.77 -4.32
CA LYS A 133 3.33 -4.88 -3.42
C LYS A 133 2.93 -5.16 -1.98
N GLU A 134 1.91 -4.48 -1.45
CA GLU A 134 1.60 -4.47 -0.02
C GLU A 134 0.42 -5.38 0.34
N ALA A 135 -0.69 -5.30 -0.41
CA ALA A 135 -1.90 -6.08 -0.12
C ALA A 135 -1.81 -7.51 -0.65
N LEU A 136 -1.31 -7.69 -1.88
CA LEU A 136 -1.23 -9.01 -2.52
C LEU A 136 0.01 -9.83 -2.13
N SER A 137 0.97 -9.28 -1.37
CA SER A 137 2.21 -10.00 -1.07
C SER A 137 1.99 -11.33 -0.36
N GLU A 138 1.08 -11.35 0.62
CA GLU A 138 0.81 -12.54 1.42
C GLU A 138 -0.04 -13.54 0.64
N TRP A 139 -0.99 -13.02 -0.16
CA TRP A 139 -1.73 -13.80 -1.12
C TRP A 139 -0.81 -14.59 -2.06
N HIS A 140 0.15 -13.91 -2.69
CA HIS A 140 1.13 -14.54 -3.58
C HIS A 140 1.95 -15.60 -2.86
N LYS A 141 2.31 -15.36 -1.60
CA LYS A 141 3.04 -16.31 -0.76
C LYS A 141 2.22 -17.59 -0.53
N ASN A 142 0.94 -17.43 -0.22
CA ASN A 142 0.02 -18.54 -0.02
C ASN A 142 -0.20 -19.33 -1.32
N VAL A 143 -0.46 -18.65 -2.44
CA VAL A 143 -0.59 -19.27 -3.76
C VAL A 143 0.67 -20.08 -4.13
N LEU A 144 1.87 -19.53 -3.90
CA LEU A 144 3.12 -20.27 -4.13
C LEU A 144 3.25 -21.49 -3.21
N SER A 145 2.81 -21.38 -1.96
CA SER A 145 2.75 -22.50 -1.02
C SER A 145 1.82 -23.60 -1.54
N PHE A 146 0.66 -23.25 -2.11
CA PHE A 146 -0.25 -24.22 -2.73
C PHE A 146 0.36 -24.89 -3.95
N TYR A 147 0.97 -24.14 -4.87
CA TYR A 147 1.68 -24.75 -6.01
C TYR A 147 2.76 -25.73 -5.54
N LYS A 148 3.57 -25.32 -4.55
CA LYS A 148 4.60 -26.19 -3.96
C LYS A 148 3.97 -27.43 -3.33
N GLY A 149 2.91 -27.27 -2.54
CA GLY A 149 2.15 -28.36 -1.95
C GLY A 149 1.64 -29.33 -3.01
N HIS A 150 1.06 -28.83 -4.10
CA HIS A 150 0.51 -29.64 -5.18
C HIS A 150 1.58 -30.40 -5.99
N LEU A 151 2.70 -29.73 -6.28
CA LEU A 151 3.87 -30.36 -6.91
C LEU A 151 4.45 -31.48 -6.02
N MET A 152 4.31 -31.35 -4.70
CA MET A 152 4.83 -32.33 -3.74
C MET A 152 3.81 -33.40 -3.33
N SER A 153 2.50 -33.15 -3.38
CA SER A 153 1.49 -34.00 -2.73
C SER A 153 1.17 -35.30 -3.49
N TYR A 154 1.21 -35.30 -4.82
CA TYR A 154 0.66 -36.41 -5.62
C TYR A 154 1.38 -37.77 -5.44
N TRP A 155 2.56 -37.82 -4.81
CA TRP A 155 3.37 -39.05 -4.74
C TRP A 155 3.95 -39.40 -3.37
N VAL A 156 3.89 -38.50 -2.39
CA VAL A 156 4.50 -38.69 -1.06
C VAL A 156 3.84 -39.84 -0.29
N ALA A 157 2.59 -40.19 -0.59
CA ALA A 157 1.87 -41.25 0.13
C ALA A 157 2.31 -42.68 -0.24
N ALA A 158 2.93 -42.92 -1.41
CA ALA A 158 3.01 -44.28 -1.96
C ALA A 158 4.41 -44.93 -1.90
N ARG A 159 5.52 -44.19 -1.78
CA ARG A 159 6.88 -44.76 -1.88
C ARG A 159 7.90 -44.07 -0.95
N PRO A 160 8.62 -44.80 -0.08
CA PRO A 160 9.63 -44.23 0.82
C PRO A 160 10.75 -43.45 0.12
N ILE A 161 11.17 -43.90 -1.07
CA ILE A 161 12.20 -43.22 -1.88
C ILE A 161 11.75 -41.84 -2.37
N VAL A 162 10.44 -41.67 -2.56
CA VAL A 162 9.84 -40.40 -2.96
C VAL A 162 9.82 -39.46 -1.75
N GLN A 163 9.43 -39.97 -0.58
CA GLN A 163 9.42 -39.17 0.66
C GLN A 163 10.81 -38.60 1.02
N SER A 164 11.88 -39.39 0.88
CA SER A 164 13.24 -38.93 1.18
C SER A 164 13.72 -37.84 0.22
N GLU A 165 13.43 -37.94 -1.07
CA GLU A 165 13.77 -36.90 -2.05
C GLU A 165 12.94 -35.64 -1.81
N PHE A 166 11.63 -35.75 -1.58
CA PHE A 166 10.78 -34.59 -1.31
C PHE A 166 11.12 -33.89 0.01
N LYS A 167 11.60 -34.62 1.03
CA LYS A 167 12.08 -34.01 2.28
C LYS A 167 13.25 -33.06 2.04
N LYS A 168 14.14 -33.36 1.08
CA LYS A 168 15.26 -32.48 0.69
C LYS A 168 14.78 -31.20 0.00
N LEU A 169 13.60 -31.24 -0.64
CA LEU A 169 13.02 -30.10 -1.36
C LEU A 169 12.26 -29.12 -0.44
N LYS A 170 11.94 -29.52 0.80
CA LYS A 170 11.11 -28.73 1.72
C LYS A 170 11.72 -27.35 1.99
N ASP A 171 13.03 -27.29 2.17
CA ASP A 171 13.73 -26.06 2.57
C ASP A 171 14.44 -25.35 1.40
N ILE A 172 14.23 -25.81 0.16
CA ILE A 172 14.77 -25.16 -1.03
C ILE A 172 14.00 -23.87 -1.32
N ASP A 173 14.75 -22.81 -1.60
CA ASP A 173 14.21 -21.53 -2.06
C ASP A 173 13.38 -21.71 -3.34
N ASN A 174 12.26 -20.99 -3.42
CA ASN A 174 11.31 -21.08 -4.53
C ASN A 174 11.99 -20.85 -5.89
N SER A 175 13.03 -20.01 -5.96
CA SER A 175 13.79 -19.76 -7.19
C SER A 175 14.53 -21.00 -7.74
N LYS A 176 14.97 -21.91 -6.86
CA LYS A 176 15.75 -23.11 -7.21
C LYS A 176 14.89 -24.37 -7.26
N LEU A 177 13.70 -24.31 -6.69
CA LEU A 177 12.77 -25.43 -6.60
C LEU A 177 12.37 -26.04 -7.97
N PRO A 178 12.13 -25.27 -9.07
CA PRO A 178 11.78 -25.84 -10.36
C PRO A 178 12.82 -26.84 -10.90
N ASN A 179 14.10 -26.48 -10.84
CA ASN A 179 15.19 -27.34 -11.31
C ASN A 179 15.35 -28.57 -10.41
N ALA A 180 15.21 -28.39 -9.09
CA ALA A 180 15.27 -29.49 -8.14
C ALA A 180 14.10 -30.47 -8.33
N LEU A 181 12.90 -29.98 -8.63
CA LEU A 181 11.73 -30.79 -8.97
C LEU A 181 11.94 -31.59 -10.25
N ARG A 182 12.49 -30.98 -11.31
CA ARG A 182 12.81 -31.70 -12.56
C ARG A 182 13.78 -32.85 -12.33
N ALA A 183 14.83 -32.64 -11.54
CA ALA A 183 15.80 -33.69 -11.20
C ALA A 183 15.16 -34.82 -10.36
N CYS A 184 14.32 -34.44 -9.40
CA CYS A 184 13.56 -35.40 -8.58
C CYS A 184 12.60 -36.23 -9.45
N TYR A 185 11.81 -35.60 -10.31
CA TYR A 185 10.87 -36.28 -11.20
C TYR A 185 11.56 -37.17 -12.24
N ALA A 186 12.72 -36.77 -12.77
CA ALA A 186 13.54 -37.60 -13.64
C ALA A 186 14.00 -38.89 -12.93
N THR A 187 14.34 -38.80 -11.64
CA THR A 187 14.76 -39.95 -10.82
C THR A 187 13.59 -40.90 -10.53
N ILE A 188 12.38 -40.35 -10.40
CA ILE A 188 11.15 -41.13 -10.10
C ILE A 188 10.47 -41.64 -11.39
N GLY A 189 10.85 -41.11 -12.56
CA GLY A 189 10.28 -41.47 -13.87
C GLY A 189 8.97 -40.76 -14.21
N VAL A 190 8.75 -39.56 -13.67
CA VAL A 190 7.52 -38.76 -13.87
C VAL A 190 7.78 -37.65 -14.90
N THR A 191 7.03 -37.63 -16.00
CA THR A 191 7.23 -36.66 -17.10
C THR A 191 6.02 -35.77 -17.38
N ASP A 192 4.87 -36.07 -16.81
CA ASP A 192 3.59 -35.36 -17.03
C ASP A 192 3.49 -34.00 -16.31
N ARG A 193 4.46 -33.66 -15.45
CA ARG A 193 4.40 -32.48 -14.56
C ARG A 193 5.16 -31.24 -15.03
N GLU A 194 5.83 -31.30 -16.18
CA GLU A 194 6.62 -30.17 -16.68
C GLU A 194 5.79 -28.89 -16.87
N GLU A 195 4.54 -29.04 -17.31
CA GLU A 195 3.64 -27.90 -17.50
C GLU A 195 3.26 -27.20 -16.18
N LEU A 196 3.13 -27.95 -15.08
CA LEU A 196 2.90 -27.38 -13.74
C LEU A 196 4.16 -26.67 -13.21
N ILE A 197 5.35 -27.19 -13.52
CA ILE A 197 6.61 -26.54 -13.16
C ILE A 197 6.74 -25.19 -13.88
N LYS A 198 6.39 -25.13 -15.17
CA LYS A 198 6.37 -23.88 -15.93
C LYS A 198 5.37 -22.87 -15.38
N ASP A 199 4.19 -23.32 -14.93
CA ASP A 199 3.22 -22.44 -14.27
C ASP A 199 3.77 -21.87 -12.96
N PHE A 200 4.45 -22.69 -12.17
CA PHE A 200 5.12 -22.25 -10.95
C PHE A 200 6.27 -21.27 -11.22
N GLU A 201 7.11 -21.52 -12.22
CA GLU A 201 8.16 -20.59 -12.66
C GLU A 201 7.58 -19.25 -13.11
N PHE A 202 6.50 -19.28 -13.87
CA PHE A 202 5.79 -18.08 -14.30
C PHE A 202 5.21 -17.31 -13.12
N MET A 203 4.64 -18.02 -12.13
CA MET A 203 4.10 -17.42 -10.90
C MET A 203 5.18 -16.73 -10.06
N ILE A 204 6.38 -17.33 -9.94
CA ILE A 204 7.51 -16.71 -9.23
C ILE A 204 7.90 -15.38 -9.89
N LYS A 205 7.96 -15.35 -11.23
CA LYS A 205 8.44 -14.19 -11.98
C LYS A 205 7.40 -13.08 -12.09
N ASN A 206 6.17 -13.45 -12.46
CA ASN A 206 5.14 -12.48 -12.85
C ASN A 206 4.09 -12.24 -11.77
N ARG A 207 4.04 -13.10 -10.73
CA ARG A 207 3.02 -13.07 -9.66
C ARG A 207 1.58 -13.18 -10.18
N GLU A 208 1.43 -13.85 -11.31
CA GLU A 208 0.18 -14.07 -12.02
C GLU A 208 0.14 -15.52 -12.51
N HIS A 209 -1.06 -16.07 -12.71
CA HIS A 209 -1.24 -17.43 -13.21
C HIS A 209 -1.00 -17.46 -14.72
N ARG A 210 -0.14 -18.36 -15.20
CA ARG A 210 0.06 -18.57 -16.65
C ARG A 210 -1.19 -19.13 -17.33
N ARG A 211 -1.88 -20.04 -16.64
CA ARG A 211 -3.09 -20.74 -17.10
C ARG A 211 -4.14 -20.70 -15.98
N PRO A 212 -4.93 -19.61 -15.90
CA PRO A 212 -5.87 -19.41 -14.80
C PRO A 212 -6.96 -20.49 -14.73
N ASP A 213 -7.37 -21.02 -15.88
CA ASP A 213 -8.31 -22.14 -16.03
C ASP A 213 -7.79 -23.40 -15.33
N GLN A 214 -6.55 -23.81 -15.64
CA GLN A 214 -5.95 -25.00 -15.04
C GLN A 214 -5.68 -24.85 -13.55
N TRP A 215 -5.44 -23.62 -13.10
CA TRP A 215 -5.27 -23.35 -11.67
C TRP A 215 -6.54 -23.66 -10.87
N LEU A 216 -7.71 -23.30 -11.38
CA LEU A 216 -9.00 -23.63 -10.74
C LEU A 216 -9.19 -25.14 -10.64
N ASP A 217 -8.80 -25.88 -11.68
CA ASP A 217 -8.84 -27.35 -11.67
C ASP A 217 -7.92 -27.94 -10.61
N ILE A 218 -6.68 -27.44 -10.50
CA ILE A 218 -5.68 -27.88 -9.51
C ILE A 218 -6.21 -27.74 -8.07
N LEU A 219 -6.90 -26.65 -7.80
CA LEU A 219 -7.45 -26.36 -6.46
C LEU A 219 -8.70 -27.15 -6.13
N SER A 220 -9.44 -27.61 -7.15
CA SER A 220 -10.60 -28.48 -6.98
C SER A 220 -10.20 -29.90 -6.58
N LEU A 221 -8.95 -30.28 -6.81
CA LEU A 221 -8.43 -31.59 -6.42
C LEU A 221 -8.35 -31.64 -4.89
N PRO A 222 -8.85 -32.71 -4.26
CA PRO A 222 -8.72 -32.89 -2.83
C PRO A 222 -7.23 -32.94 -2.48
N CYS A 223 -6.72 -31.86 -1.89
CA CYS A 223 -5.43 -31.86 -1.23
C CYS A 223 -5.47 -32.99 -0.20
N LEU A 224 -4.51 -33.92 -0.27
CA LEU A 224 -4.39 -35.02 0.70
C LEU A 224 -4.52 -34.46 2.13
N LYS A 225 -5.55 -34.94 2.84
CA LYS A 225 -5.73 -34.75 4.29
C LYS A 225 -4.50 -35.24 5.05
#